data_AF-A0A7K4L660-F1
#
_entry.id   AF-A0A7K4L660-F1
#
_cell.length_a   1.000
_cell.length_b   1.000
_cell.length_c   1.000
_cell.angle_alpha   90.00
_cell.angle_beta   90.00
_cell.angle_gamma   90.00
#
_symmetry.space_group_name_H-M   'P 1'
#
loop_
_entity.id
_entity.type
_entity.pdbx_description
1 polymer ?
#
loop_
_entity_poly.entity_id
_entity_poly.type
_entity_poly.pdbx_seq_one_letter_code
_entity_poly.pdbx_strand_id
1 'polypeptide(L)'
;HLLLLTGSCSIDKVKRKGQKKVPLEGTVTKTETAVDVKPDAGEAQDEESSDDDSSSDDERPPTPVRKKRARNESDGFEVVPIEDPVKRARVLDAEGLALGSVIATSKKAKRDLIDNSFNRYSFNEDEGELPEWFTEEEKQHRRKQIPIDRQTVEEYRQRWRQINARPIKKVAEAKARKKRRMLKKMEQMKKKAEAVVSTVDISEREKVAQLRRIYKKAGLGKEKRQVTYLVAKKGVGRRVRRPPGVKGQFKVVDSRLKKDVRAQKRKEQKKKRRK
;
A
#
# COMPACT_ATOMS: atom_id res chain seq x y z
N HIS A 1 -67.45 -19.08 31.58
CA HIS A 1 -66.47 -18.76 32.63
C HIS A 1 -65.12 -18.56 31.97
N LEU A 2 -64.76 -17.38 31.46
CA LEU A 2 -64.39 -16.15 32.16
C LEU A 2 -63.42 -16.42 33.33
N LEU A 3 -62.14 -16.16 33.13
CA LEU A 3 -61.28 -15.45 34.08
C LEU A 3 -59.97 -15.01 33.38
N LEU A 4 -59.89 -13.70 33.19
CA LEU A 4 -58.69 -12.92 32.91
C LEU A 4 -57.76 -12.97 34.13
N LEU A 5 -56.47 -13.23 33.95
CA LEU A 5 -55.45 -12.72 34.87
C LEU A 5 -54.34 -12.02 34.08
N THR A 6 -54.33 -10.71 34.28
CA THR A 6 -53.35 -9.73 33.88
C THR A 6 -52.11 -9.84 34.77
N GLY A 7 -50.95 -10.11 34.18
CA GLY A 7 -49.65 -10.09 34.86
C GLY A 7 -48.77 -8.97 34.29
N SER A 8 -48.63 -7.89 35.05
CA SER A 8 -47.78 -6.74 34.76
C SER A 8 -46.28 -7.12 34.81
N CYS A 9 -45.53 -6.90 33.73
CA CYS A 9 -44.07 -6.91 33.77
C CYS A 9 -43.55 -5.48 33.56
N SER A 10 -42.89 -4.97 34.60
CA SER A 10 -42.43 -3.59 34.72
C SER A 10 -41.19 -3.33 33.85
N ILE A 11 -41.08 -2.06 33.48
CA ILE A 11 -40.14 -1.47 32.53
C ILE A 11 -38.76 -1.28 33.19
N ASP A 12 -37.70 -1.72 32.53
CA ASP A 12 -36.35 -1.15 32.73
C ASP A 12 -35.71 -0.73 31.40
N LYS A 13 -35.84 0.57 31.10
CA LYS A 13 -35.20 1.28 30.00
C LYS A 13 -33.74 1.59 30.34
N VAL A 14 -32.78 0.80 29.87
CA VAL A 14 -31.36 1.19 29.91
C VAL A 14 -30.98 2.02 28.67
N LYS A 15 -30.75 3.30 28.93
CA LYS A 15 -30.38 4.38 28.00
C LYS A 15 -28.98 4.19 27.42
N ARG A 16 -28.87 3.77 26.15
CA ARG A 16 -27.63 3.77 25.36
C ARG A 16 -27.11 5.21 25.15
N LYS A 17 -26.05 5.60 25.86
CA LYS A 17 -25.28 6.83 25.57
C LYS A 17 -24.18 6.55 24.55
N GLY A 18 -24.07 7.47 23.58
CA GLY A 18 -23.34 7.29 22.34
C GLY A 18 -21.82 7.24 22.45
N GLN A 19 -21.25 6.46 21.53
CA GLN A 19 -19.81 6.37 21.27
C GLN A 19 -19.33 7.63 20.54
N LYS A 20 -18.47 8.42 21.19
CA LYS A 20 -17.70 9.48 20.54
C LYS A 20 -16.49 8.88 19.84
N LYS A 21 -16.46 9.02 18.52
CA LYS A 21 -15.36 8.69 17.61
C LYS A 21 -14.10 9.49 17.94
N VAL A 22 -12.96 8.80 18.03
CA VAL A 22 -11.61 9.38 18.20
C VAL A 22 -10.93 9.43 16.82
N PRO A 23 -10.31 10.55 16.38
CA PRO A 23 -9.61 10.61 15.10
C PRO A 23 -8.20 10.02 15.20
N LEU A 24 -7.86 9.14 14.26
CA LEU A 24 -6.52 8.63 14.02
C LEU A 24 -5.71 9.66 13.21
N GLU A 25 -4.76 10.34 13.84
CA GLU A 25 -3.70 11.09 13.14
C GLU A 25 -2.45 10.20 12.99
N GLY A 26 -2.10 9.89 11.74
CA GLY A 26 -0.88 9.17 11.39
C GLY A 26 0.30 10.12 11.26
N THR A 27 1.37 9.84 12.01
CA THR A 27 2.67 10.51 11.88
C THR A 27 3.50 9.78 10.83
N VAL A 28 3.81 10.46 9.72
CA VAL A 28 4.83 10.07 8.74
C VAL A 28 6.15 10.69 9.21
N THR A 29 7.11 9.87 9.61
CA THR A 29 8.51 10.27 9.78
C THR A 29 9.26 9.87 8.52
N LYS A 30 9.68 10.87 7.74
CA LYS A 30 10.75 10.76 6.75
C LYS A 30 12.07 10.70 7.52
N THR A 31 12.92 9.72 7.21
CA THR A 31 14.35 9.77 7.49
C THR A 31 15.05 9.66 6.14
N GLU A 32 15.76 10.72 5.80
CA GLU A 32 16.67 10.83 4.67
C GLU A 32 18.04 10.33 5.16
N THR A 33 18.62 9.38 4.44
CA THR A 33 20.07 9.12 4.46
C THR A 33 20.48 8.86 3.02
N ALA A 34 21.14 9.87 2.44
CA ALA A 34 21.88 9.77 1.20
C ALA A 34 23.21 9.08 1.48
N VAL A 35 23.58 8.10 0.65
CA VAL A 35 24.96 7.64 0.50
C VAL A 35 25.22 7.53 -1.00
N ASP A 36 26.07 8.44 -1.47
CA ASP A 36 26.75 8.44 -2.76
C ASP A 36 27.65 7.20 -2.89
N VAL A 37 27.58 6.50 -4.03
CA VAL A 37 28.64 5.59 -4.49
C VAL A 37 28.80 5.77 -6.00
N LYS A 38 29.96 6.32 -6.41
CA LYS A 38 30.49 6.27 -7.79
C LYS A 38 31.03 4.87 -8.09
N PRO A 39 31.02 4.42 -9.36
CA PRO A 39 31.63 3.17 -9.77
C PRO A 39 33.12 3.38 -10.10
N ASP A 40 33.97 2.45 -9.65
CA ASP A 40 35.38 2.35 -10.03
C ASP A 40 35.59 1.10 -10.88
N ALA A 41 36.39 1.25 -11.92
CA ALA A 41 36.72 0.25 -12.92
C ALA A 41 37.94 -0.57 -12.50
N GLY A 42 38.00 -1.86 -12.85
CA GLY A 42 39.18 -2.71 -12.59
C GLY A 42 38.98 -4.19 -12.91
N GLU A 43 39.25 -4.50 -14.17
CA GLU A 43 39.75 -5.74 -14.82
C GLU A 43 39.65 -7.16 -14.23
N ALA A 44 39.19 -8.03 -15.15
CA ALA A 44 39.75 -9.31 -15.65
C ALA A 44 40.17 -10.43 -14.68
N GLN A 45 39.55 -11.60 -14.89
CA GLN A 45 40.26 -12.88 -15.01
C GLN A 45 39.43 -13.86 -15.83
N ASP A 46 40.03 -14.27 -16.95
CA ASP A 46 39.63 -15.32 -17.86
C ASP A 46 39.81 -16.70 -17.22
N GLU A 47 38.83 -17.60 -17.38
CA GLU A 47 39.06 -19.05 -17.31
C GLU A 47 38.17 -19.70 -18.39
N GLU A 48 38.88 -20.15 -19.41
CA GLU A 48 38.55 -20.98 -20.56
C GLU A 48 38.03 -22.37 -20.14
N SER A 49 36.97 -22.88 -20.79
CA SER A 49 36.79 -24.32 -20.96
C SER A 49 35.85 -24.64 -22.14
N SER A 50 36.51 -24.96 -23.25
CA SER A 50 36.26 -25.97 -24.30
C SER A 50 34.85 -26.53 -24.55
N ASP A 51 34.57 -26.59 -25.85
CA ASP A 51 33.45 -27.13 -26.62
C ASP A 51 32.97 -28.56 -26.29
N ASP A 52 31.66 -28.79 -26.49
CA ASP A 52 31.18 -30.02 -27.14
C ASP A 52 29.97 -29.73 -28.04
N ASP A 53 30.05 -30.28 -29.25
CA ASP A 53 29.31 -30.01 -30.47
C ASP A 53 28.14 -30.99 -30.60
N SER A 54 26.94 -30.50 -30.94
CA SER A 54 25.87 -31.35 -31.44
C SER A 54 25.02 -30.60 -32.46
N SER A 55 25.60 -30.46 -33.65
CA SER A 55 24.91 -30.23 -34.91
C SER A 55 23.73 -31.20 -35.11
N SER A 56 22.52 -30.66 -35.34
CA SER A 56 21.42 -31.39 -35.98
C SER A 56 20.90 -30.56 -37.14
N ASP A 57 21.21 -31.09 -38.32
CA ASP A 57 20.77 -30.74 -39.66
C ASP A 57 19.23 -30.82 -39.80
N ASP A 58 18.59 -29.80 -40.37
CA ASP A 58 17.29 -29.94 -41.05
C ASP A 58 17.22 -28.91 -42.19
N GLU A 59 17.59 -29.37 -43.39
CA GLU A 59 17.36 -28.66 -44.65
C GLU A 59 15.85 -28.43 -44.87
N ARG A 60 15.42 -27.16 -44.93
CA ARG A 60 14.12 -26.83 -45.51
C ARG A 60 14.17 -25.58 -46.39
N PRO A 61 13.73 -25.65 -47.66
CA PRO A 61 13.90 -24.55 -48.61
C PRO A 61 12.89 -23.42 -48.38
N PRO A 62 13.29 -22.14 -48.53
CA PRO A 62 12.39 -21.00 -48.36
C PRO A 62 11.51 -20.76 -49.61
N THR A 63 10.19 -20.83 -49.46
CA THR A 63 9.22 -20.42 -50.49
C THR A 63 9.06 -18.88 -50.53
N PRO A 64 9.09 -18.21 -51.69
CA PRO A 64 8.92 -16.77 -51.76
C PRO A 64 7.47 -16.39 -52.07
N VAL A 65 6.75 -15.69 -51.18
CA VAL A 65 5.53 -14.95 -51.58
C VAL A 65 5.19 -13.74 -50.70
N ARG A 66 5.46 -12.57 -51.28
CA ARG A 66 4.66 -11.32 -51.31
C ARG A 66 4.34 -10.60 -49.99
N LYS A 67 5.19 -9.62 -49.68
CA LYS A 67 4.89 -8.46 -48.81
C LYS A 67 3.80 -7.57 -49.43
N LYS A 68 2.65 -7.42 -48.76
CA LYS A 68 1.78 -6.23 -48.92
C LYS A 68 2.19 -5.18 -47.89
N ARG A 69 2.72 -4.06 -48.38
CA ARG A 69 3.09 -2.88 -47.59
C ARG A 69 1.81 -2.19 -47.08
N ALA A 70 1.67 -2.05 -45.77
CA ALA A 70 0.80 -1.04 -45.17
C ALA A 70 1.70 0.10 -44.68
N ARG A 71 1.49 1.27 -45.28
CA ARG A 71 2.14 2.55 -45.02
C ARG A 71 1.79 3.03 -43.61
N ASN A 72 2.78 3.47 -42.83
CA ASN A 72 2.64 4.51 -41.81
C ASN A 72 4.00 5.18 -41.59
N GLU A 73 4.03 6.50 -41.74
CA GLU A 73 5.20 7.37 -41.63
C GLU A 73 5.46 7.80 -40.16
N SER A 74 6.75 8.09 -39.92
CA SER A 74 7.34 8.95 -38.89
C SER A 74 7.22 8.56 -37.40
N ASP A 75 8.14 7.72 -36.94
CA ASP A 75 9.11 8.11 -35.90
C ASP A 75 10.27 7.09 -35.89
N GLY A 76 11.52 7.58 -35.84
CA GLY A 76 12.76 6.84 -36.09
C GLY A 76 13.16 5.83 -35.02
N PHE A 77 12.36 4.78 -34.83
CA PHE A 77 12.76 3.58 -34.11
C PHE A 77 12.52 2.36 -34.99
N GLU A 78 13.59 1.64 -35.33
CA GLU A 78 13.50 0.31 -35.93
C GLU A 78 12.93 -0.65 -34.89
N VAL A 79 11.61 -0.86 -34.94
CA VAL A 79 10.94 -1.85 -34.11
C VAL A 79 11.27 -3.23 -34.67
N VAL A 80 12.37 -3.80 -34.18
CA VAL A 80 12.70 -5.21 -34.40
C VAL A 80 11.57 -6.05 -33.80
N PRO A 81 10.87 -6.89 -34.59
CA PRO A 81 9.91 -7.85 -34.05
C PRO A 81 10.63 -8.72 -33.03
N ILE A 82 10.11 -8.82 -31.81
CA ILE A 82 10.64 -9.76 -30.81
C ILE A 82 10.33 -11.17 -31.35
N GLU A 83 11.34 -11.83 -31.92
CA GLU A 83 11.19 -13.12 -32.59
C GLU A 83 10.75 -14.23 -31.62
N ASP A 84 11.01 -14.08 -30.31
CA ASP A 84 10.55 -15.01 -29.29
C ASP A 84 9.93 -14.30 -28.05
N PRO A 85 8.61 -14.17 -27.96
CA PRO A 85 7.96 -13.80 -26.70
C PRO A 85 8.00 -14.93 -25.65
N VAL A 86 8.74 -16.01 -25.89
CA VAL A 86 8.62 -17.30 -25.20
C VAL A 86 9.27 -17.30 -23.81
N LYS A 87 10.04 -16.27 -23.45
CA LYS A 87 10.48 -16.04 -22.06
C LYS A 87 9.58 -15.05 -21.30
N ARG A 88 8.33 -14.84 -21.73
CA ARG A 88 7.30 -14.29 -20.84
C ARG A 88 7.16 -15.28 -19.69
N ALA A 89 7.78 -14.98 -18.56
CA ALA A 89 7.55 -15.70 -17.31
C ALA A 89 6.04 -15.84 -17.14
N ARG A 90 5.51 -17.06 -17.34
CA ARG A 90 4.09 -17.34 -17.17
C ARG A 90 3.72 -16.82 -15.78
N VAL A 91 2.65 -16.03 -15.68
CA VAL A 91 2.21 -15.50 -14.40
C VAL A 91 1.80 -16.71 -13.55
N LEU A 92 2.65 -17.08 -12.61
CA LEU A 92 2.42 -18.21 -11.72
C LEU A 92 1.43 -17.79 -10.64
N ASP A 93 0.57 -18.73 -10.23
CA ASP A 93 -0.26 -18.58 -9.05
C ASP A 93 0.61 -18.46 -7.78
N ALA A 94 0.00 -18.02 -6.66
CA ALA A 94 0.72 -17.89 -5.40
C ALA A 94 1.37 -19.21 -4.93
N GLU A 95 0.73 -20.35 -5.24
CA GLU A 95 1.27 -21.69 -4.96
C GLU A 95 2.45 -22.02 -5.87
N GLY A 96 2.37 -21.65 -7.15
CA GLY A 96 3.48 -21.77 -8.10
C GLY A 96 4.67 -20.88 -7.73
N LEU A 97 4.42 -19.66 -7.23
CA LEU A 97 5.48 -18.78 -6.70
C LEU A 97 6.11 -19.35 -5.44
N ALA A 98 5.31 -19.95 -4.53
CA ALA A 98 5.83 -20.63 -3.36
C ALA A 98 6.73 -21.81 -3.75
N LEU A 99 6.30 -22.65 -4.69
CA LEU A 99 7.12 -23.75 -5.21
C LEU A 99 8.37 -23.24 -5.92
N GLY A 100 8.26 -22.20 -6.72
CA GLY A 100 9.40 -21.54 -7.36
C GLY A 100 10.43 -21.07 -6.33
N SER A 101 9.98 -20.55 -5.19
CA SER A 101 10.88 -20.14 -4.10
C SER A 101 11.61 -21.32 -3.46
N VAL A 102 10.94 -22.45 -3.28
CA VAL A 102 11.57 -23.69 -2.74
C VAL A 102 12.62 -24.24 -3.70
N ILE A 103 12.30 -24.24 -5.00
CA ILE A 103 13.24 -24.67 -6.06
C ILE A 103 14.45 -23.73 -6.15
N ALA A 104 14.23 -22.43 -6.04
CA ALA A 104 15.30 -21.43 -6.10
C ALA A 104 16.22 -21.46 -4.87
N THR A 105 15.67 -21.74 -3.68
CA THR A 105 16.42 -21.73 -2.43
C THR A 105 17.29 -22.97 -2.24
N SER A 106 16.84 -24.16 -2.67
CA SER A 106 17.61 -25.38 -2.45
C SER A 106 17.56 -26.40 -3.58
N LYS A 107 18.75 -26.92 -3.94
CA LYS A 107 18.89 -27.99 -4.92
C LYS A 107 18.37 -29.34 -4.40
N LYS A 108 18.32 -29.54 -3.07
CA LYS A 108 17.79 -30.77 -2.46
C LYS A 108 16.26 -30.81 -2.55
N ALA A 109 15.57 -29.75 -2.11
CA ALA A 109 14.11 -29.69 -2.26
C ALA A 109 13.67 -29.77 -3.73
N LYS A 110 14.47 -29.24 -4.67
CA LYS A 110 14.23 -29.46 -6.11
C LYS A 110 14.25 -30.96 -6.47
N ARG A 111 15.25 -31.73 -5.99
CA ARG A 111 15.33 -33.18 -6.24
C ARG A 111 14.15 -33.91 -5.60
N ASP A 112 13.86 -33.61 -4.33
CA ASP A 112 12.74 -34.22 -3.62
C ASP A 112 11.40 -33.92 -4.32
N LEU A 113 11.22 -32.73 -4.91
CA LEU A 113 10.04 -32.40 -5.71
C LEU A 113 9.97 -33.19 -7.02
N ILE A 114 11.11 -33.46 -7.67
CA ILE A 114 11.18 -34.30 -8.89
C ILE A 114 10.82 -35.74 -8.52
N ASP A 115 11.37 -36.28 -7.44
CA ASP A 115 11.08 -37.63 -6.98
C ASP A 115 9.60 -37.77 -6.59
N ASN A 116 9.03 -36.72 -5.98
CA ASN A 116 7.60 -36.64 -5.66
C ASN A 116 6.70 -36.45 -6.89
N SER A 117 7.25 -36.10 -8.05
CA SER A 117 6.47 -35.88 -9.27
C SER A 117 5.94 -37.21 -9.82
N PHE A 118 6.71 -38.29 -9.69
CA PHE A 118 6.28 -39.66 -9.95
C PHE A 118 5.25 -40.09 -8.89
N ASN A 119 4.00 -40.31 -9.32
CA ASN A 119 2.88 -40.60 -8.43
C ASN A 119 1.87 -41.50 -9.12
N ARG A 120 0.80 -41.92 -8.42
CA ARG A 120 -0.26 -42.78 -8.97
C ARG A 120 -0.86 -42.25 -10.29
N TYR A 121 -0.77 -40.96 -10.54
CA TYR A 121 -1.36 -40.27 -11.68
C TYR A 121 -0.31 -39.78 -12.69
N SER A 122 0.96 -40.23 -12.63
CA SER A 122 2.03 -39.74 -13.51
C SER A 122 2.07 -40.36 -14.91
N PHE A 123 1.51 -41.55 -15.09
CA PHE A 123 1.50 -42.28 -16.36
C PHE A 123 0.09 -42.34 -16.93
N ASN A 124 -0.40 -41.22 -17.47
CA ASN A 124 -1.64 -41.19 -18.23
C ASN A 124 -1.29 -41.04 -19.71
N GLU A 125 -1.64 -42.05 -20.50
CA GLU A 125 -1.57 -41.97 -21.96
C GLU A 125 -2.83 -41.23 -22.46
N ASP A 126 -2.59 -40.20 -23.28
CA ASP A 126 -3.51 -39.46 -24.15
C ASP A 126 -4.70 -38.68 -23.54
N GLU A 127 -4.42 -37.49 -23.01
CA GLU A 127 -5.40 -36.44 -22.65
C GLU A 127 -6.17 -35.86 -23.87
N GLY A 128 -5.87 -36.34 -25.09
CA GLY A 128 -6.45 -35.86 -26.35
C GLY A 128 -7.67 -36.62 -26.87
N GLU A 129 -7.88 -37.87 -26.43
CA GLU A 129 -8.99 -38.71 -26.93
C GLU A 129 -10.22 -38.72 -26.01
N LEU A 130 -10.08 -38.21 -24.78
CA LEU A 130 -11.14 -38.28 -23.78
C LEU A 130 -12.08 -37.07 -23.85
N PRO A 131 -13.40 -37.27 -23.67
CA PRO A 131 -14.35 -36.18 -23.57
C PRO A 131 -14.00 -35.16 -22.48
N GLU A 132 -14.24 -33.87 -22.77
CA GLU A 132 -13.94 -32.76 -21.84
C GLU A 132 -14.56 -32.96 -20.45
N TRP A 133 -15.80 -33.47 -20.38
CA TRP A 133 -16.49 -33.71 -19.11
C TRP A 133 -15.75 -34.71 -18.22
N PHE A 134 -15.12 -35.73 -18.81
CA PHE A 134 -14.33 -36.72 -18.07
C PHE A 134 -13.02 -36.10 -17.56
N THR A 135 -12.34 -35.32 -18.42
CA THR A 135 -11.09 -34.65 -18.09
C THR A 135 -11.25 -33.58 -17.01
N GLU A 136 -12.37 -32.85 -17.00
CA GLU A 136 -12.70 -31.86 -15.98
C GLU A 136 -12.99 -32.50 -14.61
N GLU A 137 -13.81 -33.54 -14.58
CA GLU A 137 -14.10 -34.33 -13.39
C GLU A 137 -12.80 -34.94 -12.84
N GLU A 138 -11.99 -35.50 -13.73
CA GLU A 138 -10.70 -36.07 -13.40
C GLU A 138 -9.73 -35.03 -12.82
N LYS A 139 -9.64 -33.82 -13.39
CA LYS A 139 -8.82 -32.72 -12.85
C LYS A 139 -9.25 -32.26 -11.46
N GLN A 140 -10.51 -32.44 -11.11
CA GLN A 140 -11.00 -32.11 -9.78
C GLN A 140 -10.58 -33.16 -8.75
N HIS A 141 -10.64 -34.45 -9.11
CA HIS A 141 -10.38 -35.57 -8.20
C HIS A 141 -8.92 -36.05 -8.19
N ARG A 142 -8.18 -35.89 -9.27
CA ARG A 142 -6.74 -36.22 -9.39
C ARG A 142 -5.84 -35.09 -8.92
N ARG A 143 -5.97 -34.68 -7.65
CA ARG A 143 -5.13 -33.62 -7.06
C ARG A 143 -4.26 -34.15 -5.92
N LYS A 144 -2.96 -34.29 -6.18
CA LYS A 144 -1.97 -34.55 -5.12
C LYS A 144 -1.73 -33.27 -4.32
N GLN A 145 -1.70 -33.38 -2.99
CA GLN A 145 -1.27 -32.28 -2.13
C GLN A 145 0.24 -32.10 -2.28
N ILE A 146 0.65 -30.95 -2.78
CA ILE A 146 2.07 -30.61 -2.94
C ILE A 146 2.61 -30.22 -1.55
N PRO A 147 3.81 -30.68 -1.14
CA PRO A 147 4.40 -30.30 0.14
C PRO A 147 4.83 -28.82 0.11
N ILE A 148 3.89 -27.91 0.39
CA ILE A 148 4.12 -26.47 0.44
C ILE A 148 3.69 -25.90 1.78
N ASP A 149 4.48 -24.96 2.29
CA ASP A 149 4.14 -24.22 3.49
C ASP A 149 2.97 -23.28 3.22
N ARG A 150 1.87 -23.46 3.96
CA ARG A 150 0.68 -22.59 3.82
C ARG A 150 1.00 -21.12 4.09
N GLN A 151 1.96 -20.87 4.98
CA GLN A 151 2.39 -19.52 5.35
C GLN A 151 2.99 -18.78 4.16
N THR A 152 3.88 -19.41 3.40
CA THR A 152 4.53 -18.78 2.23
C THR A 152 3.52 -18.50 1.13
N VAL A 153 2.58 -19.41 0.89
CA VAL A 153 1.46 -19.21 -0.04
C VAL A 153 0.62 -18.00 0.37
N GLU A 154 0.28 -17.87 1.65
CA GLU A 154 -0.48 -16.73 2.15
C GLU A 154 0.26 -15.41 1.99
N GLU A 155 1.57 -15.39 2.20
CA GLU A 155 2.41 -14.21 1.97
C GLU A 155 2.36 -13.76 0.51
N TYR A 156 2.49 -14.68 -0.45
CA TYR A 156 2.35 -14.36 -1.87
C TYR A 156 0.93 -13.87 -2.22
N ARG A 157 -0.11 -14.50 -1.67
CA ARG A 157 -1.51 -14.02 -1.82
C ARG A 157 -1.70 -12.63 -1.22
N GLN A 158 -1.07 -12.32 -0.09
CA GLN A 158 -1.10 -11.00 0.51
C GLN A 158 -0.38 -9.98 -0.37
N ARG A 159 0.79 -10.32 -0.92
CA ARG A 159 1.55 -9.46 -1.85
C ARG A 159 0.72 -9.10 -3.08
N TRP A 160 0.05 -10.08 -3.68
CA TRP A 160 -0.88 -9.85 -4.80
C TRP A 160 -2.03 -8.92 -4.43
N ARG A 161 -2.65 -9.16 -3.26
CA ARG A 161 -3.71 -8.27 -2.74
C ARG A 161 -3.20 -6.85 -2.49
N GLN A 162 -1.97 -6.67 -2.02
CA GLN A 162 -1.38 -5.34 -1.79
C GLN A 162 -1.18 -4.57 -3.09
N ILE A 163 -0.68 -5.24 -4.13
CA ILE A 163 -0.53 -4.67 -5.48
C ILE A 163 -1.90 -4.25 -6.02
N ASN A 164 -2.89 -5.15 -5.93
CA ASN A 164 -4.25 -4.90 -6.44
C ASN A 164 -5.03 -3.87 -5.61
N ALA A 165 -4.78 -3.76 -4.31
CA ALA A 165 -5.46 -2.80 -3.43
C ALA A 165 -5.10 -1.34 -3.74
N ARG A 166 -3.95 -1.09 -4.39
CA ARG A 166 -3.47 0.26 -4.74
C ARG A 166 -3.08 0.35 -6.21
N PRO A 167 -4.03 0.19 -7.14
CA PRO A 167 -3.72 0.26 -8.56
C PRO A 167 -3.32 1.70 -8.92
N ILE A 168 -2.30 1.83 -9.79
CA ILE A 168 -1.66 3.10 -10.17
C ILE A 168 -2.73 4.14 -10.58
N LYS A 169 -3.72 3.71 -11.37
CA LYS A 169 -4.87 4.52 -11.79
C LYS A 169 -5.65 5.12 -10.61
N LYS A 170 -5.99 4.32 -9.58
CA LYS A 170 -6.74 4.79 -8.40
C LYS A 170 -5.88 5.67 -7.50
N VAL A 171 -4.57 5.41 -7.41
CA VAL A 171 -3.64 6.28 -6.67
C VAL A 171 -3.55 7.65 -7.35
N ALA A 172 -3.39 7.69 -8.68
CA ALA A 172 -3.39 8.92 -9.46
C ALA A 172 -4.72 9.69 -9.33
N GLU A 173 -5.84 8.98 -9.45
CA GLU A 173 -7.18 9.56 -9.27
C GLU A 173 -7.38 10.12 -7.85
N ALA A 174 -6.89 9.43 -6.81
CA ALA A 174 -6.94 9.92 -5.44
C ALA A 174 -6.08 11.18 -5.24
N LYS A 175 -4.87 11.22 -5.83
CA LYS A 175 -4.02 12.43 -5.84
C LYS A 175 -4.72 13.59 -6.55
N ALA A 176 -5.31 13.35 -7.73
CA ALA A 176 -6.05 14.34 -8.49
C ALA A 176 -7.28 14.86 -7.72
N ARG A 177 -8.06 13.99 -7.07
CA ARG A 177 -9.18 14.39 -6.20
C ARG A 177 -8.72 15.25 -5.03
N LYS A 178 -7.60 14.91 -4.38
CA LYS A 178 -7.01 15.74 -3.30
C LYS A 178 -6.59 17.11 -3.82
N LYS A 179 -5.89 17.17 -4.96
CA LYS A 179 -5.49 18.42 -5.62
C LYS A 179 -6.72 19.27 -5.98
N ARG A 180 -7.74 18.67 -6.60
CA ARG A 180 -9.01 19.34 -6.95
C ARG A 180 -9.73 19.89 -5.71
N ARG A 181 -9.79 19.14 -4.60
CA ARG A 181 -10.37 19.63 -3.34
C ARG A 181 -9.59 20.81 -2.76
N MET A 182 -8.27 20.80 -2.86
CA MET A 182 -7.42 21.90 -2.41
C MET A 182 -7.62 23.15 -3.29
N LEU A 183 -7.57 22.99 -4.62
CA LEU A 183 -7.78 24.08 -5.57
C LEU A 183 -9.18 24.69 -5.43
N LYS A 184 -10.23 23.86 -5.34
CA LYS A 184 -11.60 24.33 -5.13
C LYS A 184 -11.73 25.15 -3.83
N LYS A 185 -11.03 24.76 -2.76
CA LYS A 185 -10.98 25.58 -1.53
C LYS A 185 -10.28 26.90 -1.79
N MET A 186 -9.11 26.91 -2.44
CA MET A 186 -8.37 28.13 -2.77
C MET A 186 -9.21 29.09 -3.65
N GLU A 187 -9.89 28.57 -4.67
CA GLU A 187 -10.79 29.34 -5.53
C GLU A 187 -11.96 29.94 -4.73
N GLN A 188 -12.59 29.17 -3.86
CA GLN A 188 -13.63 29.69 -2.96
C GLN A 188 -13.10 30.80 -2.04
N MET A 189 -11.83 30.72 -1.61
CA MET A 189 -11.21 31.74 -0.79
C MET A 189 -10.93 33.01 -1.60
N LYS A 190 -10.40 32.87 -2.82
CA LYS A 190 -10.17 33.99 -3.75
C LYS A 190 -11.48 34.74 -4.04
N LYS A 191 -12.53 34.01 -4.43
CA LYS A 191 -13.87 34.58 -4.67
C LYS A 191 -14.43 35.33 -3.45
N LYS A 192 -14.21 34.80 -2.24
CA LYS A 192 -14.62 35.49 -0.99
C LYS A 192 -13.78 36.71 -0.68
N ALA A 193 -12.48 36.68 -0.98
CA ALA A 193 -11.60 37.83 -0.80
C ALA A 193 -11.97 38.94 -1.79
N GLU A 194 -12.17 38.59 -3.07
CA GLU A 194 -12.66 39.50 -4.12
C GLU A 194 -13.99 40.16 -3.72
N ALA A 195 -14.95 39.37 -3.22
CA ALA A 195 -16.23 39.91 -2.75
C ALA A 195 -16.12 40.92 -1.60
N VAL A 196 -15.16 40.73 -0.67
CA VAL A 196 -14.90 41.69 0.41
C VAL A 196 -14.17 42.93 -0.08
N VAL A 197 -13.34 42.80 -1.11
CA VAL A 197 -12.65 43.94 -1.71
C VAL A 197 -13.65 44.80 -2.51
N SER A 198 -14.60 44.18 -3.21
CA SER A 198 -15.59 44.86 -4.05
C SER A 198 -16.68 45.60 -3.28
N THR A 199 -16.92 45.30 -2.00
CA THR A 199 -17.88 46.08 -1.19
C THR A 199 -17.34 47.48 -0.91
N VAL A 200 -18.09 48.51 -1.33
CA VAL A 200 -17.70 49.93 -1.20
C VAL A 200 -18.01 50.45 0.21
N ASP A 201 -19.05 49.93 0.88
CA ASP A 201 -19.59 50.44 2.15
C ASP A 201 -18.74 50.14 3.41
N ILE A 202 -17.52 49.62 3.26
CA ILE A 202 -16.68 49.13 4.37
C ILE A 202 -15.33 49.86 4.36
N SER A 203 -14.87 50.27 5.55
CA SER A 203 -13.54 50.91 5.71
C SER A 203 -12.39 49.94 5.37
N GLU A 204 -11.26 50.47 4.90
CA GLU A 204 -10.10 49.65 4.49
C GLU A 204 -9.56 48.77 5.63
N ARG A 205 -9.55 49.30 6.87
CA ARG A 205 -9.14 48.54 8.06
C ARG A 205 -10.01 47.31 8.29
N GLU A 206 -11.32 47.44 8.08
CA GLU A 206 -12.27 46.35 8.24
C GLU A 206 -12.17 45.34 7.09
N LYS A 207 -11.93 45.78 5.84
CA LYS A 207 -11.61 44.90 4.71
C LYS A 207 -10.41 44.01 5.05
N VAL A 208 -9.31 44.59 5.54
CA VAL A 208 -8.11 43.83 5.94
C VAL A 208 -8.42 42.85 7.08
N ALA A 209 -9.22 43.25 8.08
CA ALA A 209 -9.63 42.37 9.16
C ALA A 209 -10.50 41.18 8.67
N GLN A 210 -11.39 41.42 7.72
CA GLN A 210 -12.23 40.39 7.09
C GLN A 210 -11.40 39.45 6.20
N LEU A 211 -10.46 39.97 5.38
CA LEU A 211 -9.50 39.15 4.63
C LEU A 211 -8.70 38.24 5.58
N ARG A 212 -8.16 38.79 6.68
CA ARG A 212 -7.44 37.99 7.69
C ARG A 212 -8.30 36.86 8.26
N ARG A 213 -9.59 37.10 8.52
CA ARG A 213 -10.53 36.07 8.99
C ARG A 213 -10.77 34.98 7.93
N ILE A 214 -10.92 35.38 6.67
CA ILE A 214 -11.08 34.50 5.49
C ILE A 214 -9.88 33.55 5.39
N TYR A 215 -8.66 34.08 5.34
CA TYR A 215 -7.44 33.26 5.28
C TYR A 215 -7.23 32.37 6.52
N LYS A 216 -7.51 32.88 7.73
CA LYS A 216 -7.44 32.10 8.99
C LYS A 216 -8.42 30.93 9.01
N LYS A 217 -9.61 31.10 8.42
CA LYS A 217 -10.64 30.04 8.30
C LYS A 217 -10.24 28.97 7.30
N ALA A 218 -9.53 29.33 6.23
CA ALA A 218 -8.97 28.36 5.27
C ALA A 218 -7.86 27.49 5.86
N GLY A 219 -7.26 27.92 6.98
CA GLY A 219 -6.18 27.19 7.63
C GLY A 219 -4.83 27.33 6.91
N LEU A 220 -4.75 28.17 5.88
CA LEU A 220 -3.48 28.65 5.34
C LEU A 220 -2.79 29.47 6.44
N GLY A 221 -1.58 29.04 6.85
CA GLY A 221 -0.83 29.69 7.92
C GLY A 221 -1.19 29.27 9.35
N LYS A 222 -1.93 28.17 9.55
CA LYS A 222 -1.97 27.51 10.87
C LYS A 222 -0.63 26.81 11.11
N GLU A 223 0.39 27.56 11.47
CA GLU A 223 1.55 26.98 12.11
C GLU A 223 1.09 26.22 13.35
N LYS A 224 1.71 25.06 13.59
CA LYS A 224 1.45 24.29 14.81
C LYS A 224 1.76 25.22 15.97
N ARG A 225 0.74 25.62 16.73
CA ARG A 225 0.91 26.47 17.91
C ARG A 225 1.97 25.82 18.77
N GLN A 226 3.12 26.48 18.92
CA GLN A 226 4.19 25.98 19.76
C GLN A 226 3.65 25.94 21.19
N VAL A 227 3.54 24.73 21.74
CA VAL A 227 3.10 24.55 23.12
C VAL A 227 4.33 24.69 24.01
N THR A 228 4.44 25.81 24.72
CA THR A 228 5.52 26.01 25.68
C THR A 228 5.29 25.07 26.88
N TYR A 229 6.28 24.23 27.15
CA TYR A 229 6.25 23.33 28.31
C TYR A 229 6.82 24.05 29.53
N LEU A 230 6.04 24.11 30.60
CA LEU A 230 6.44 24.70 31.87
C LEU A 230 6.59 23.61 32.92
N VAL A 231 7.72 23.55 33.61
CA VAL A 231 7.91 22.60 34.70
C VAL A 231 7.22 23.13 35.95
N ALA A 232 6.33 22.33 36.56
CA ALA A 232 5.72 22.67 37.84
C ALA A 232 6.79 22.62 38.95
N LYS A 233 6.90 23.70 39.74
CA LYS A 233 7.70 23.72 40.98
C LYS A 233 6.89 23.12 42.13
N LYS A 234 7.56 22.67 43.19
CA LYS A 234 6.87 22.14 44.37
C LYS A 234 6.02 23.26 45.01
N GLY A 235 4.72 23.01 45.22
CA GLY A 235 3.79 23.98 45.84
C GLY A 235 2.89 24.77 44.88
N VAL A 236 3.03 24.65 43.55
CA VAL A 236 2.01 25.22 42.63
C VAL A 236 0.79 24.30 42.62
N GLY A 237 -0.37 24.84 43.00
CA GLY A 237 -1.64 24.11 42.99
C GLY A 237 -2.07 23.65 41.60
N ARG A 238 -3.22 22.95 41.52
CA ARG A 238 -3.79 22.38 40.27
C ARG A 238 -3.92 23.39 39.11
N ARG A 239 -4.02 24.69 39.40
CA ARG A 239 -4.12 25.76 38.40
C ARG A 239 -2.90 26.66 38.51
N VAL A 240 -1.97 26.52 37.57
CA VAL A 240 -0.79 27.39 37.48
C VAL A 240 -1.18 28.66 36.73
N ARG A 241 -0.96 29.83 37.36
CA ARG A 241 -1.10 31.12 36.69
C ARG A 241 -0.10 31.22 35.55
N ARG A 242 -0.50 31.84 34.43
CA ARG A 242 0.37 32.05 33.28
C ARG A 242 1.63 32.83 33.72
N PRO A 243 2.85 32.30 33.53
CA PRO A 243 4.05 33.05 33.84
C PRO A 243 4.25 34.21 32.86
N PRO A 244 4.93 35.28 33.29
CA PRO A 244 5.25 36.40 32.41
C PRO A 244 6.09 35.90 31.21
N GLY A 245 5.82 36.42 30.02
CA GLY A 245 6.54 36.09 28.78
C GLY A 245 5.99 34.91 27.96
N VAL A 246 5.11 34.05 28.52
CA VAL A 246 4.54 32.93 27.76
C VAL A 246 3.24 33.32 27.07
N LYS A 247 3.32 33.58 25.76
CA LYS A 247 2.17 33.90 24.89
C LYS A 247 1.59 32.62 24.27
N GLY A 248 0.25 32.50 24.23
CA GLY A 248 -0.42 31.36 23.60
C GLY A 248 -0.70 30.18 24.55
N GLN A 249 -0.70 28.96 24.03
CA GLN A 249 -1.10 27.78 24.78
C GLN A 249 0.12 27.15 25.45
N PHE A 250 0.07 26.99 26.78
CA PHE A 250 1.14 26.37 27.54
C PHE A 250 0.66 25.07 28.17
N LYS A 251 1.57 24.11 28.34
CA LYS A 251 1.31 22.85 29.05
C LYS A 251 2.22 22.76 30.24
N VAL A 252 1.63 22.68 31.42
CA VAL A 252 2.38 22.42 32.65
C VAL A 252 2.75 20.94 32.68
N VAL A 253 4.02 20.65 32.91
CA VAL A 253 4.59 19.32 33.00
C VAL A 253 5.12 19.14 34.42
N ASP A 254 4.63 18.11 35.10
CA ASP A 254 5.19 17.64 36.37
C ASP A 254 5.95 16.32 36.14
N SER A 255 6.83 15.98 37.08
CA SER A 255 7.55 14.72 37.20
C SER A 255 6.65 13.49 37.02
N ARG A 256 5.47 13.48 37.65
CA ARG A 256 4.48 12.39 37.51
C ARG A 256 3.96 12.29 36.08
N LEU A 257 3.57 13.41 35.46
CA LEU A 257 3.12 13.44 34.07
C LEU A 257 4.22 12.94 33.11
N LYS A 258 5.48 13.28 33.35
CA LYS A 258 6.62 12.78 32.58
C LYS A 258 6.75 11.26 32.70
N LYS A 259 6.58 10.70 33.91
CA LYS A 259 6.60 9.24 34.15
C LYS A 259 5.44 8.54 33.45
N ASP A 260 4.22 9.07 33.58
CA ASP A 260 3.01 8.47 32.99
C ASP A 260 3.07 8.44 31.46
N VAL A 261 3.47 9.56 30.83
CA VAL A 261 3.65 9.64 29.37
C VAL A 261 4.77 8.71 28.91
N ARG A 262 5.87 8.57 29.66
CA ARG A 262 6.95 7.63 29.34
C ARG A 262 6.47 6.18 29.39
N ALA A 263 5.68 5.82 30.41
CA ALA A 263 5.11 4.49 30.54
C ALA A 263 4.13 4.18 29.40
N GLN A 264 3.26 5.14 29.04
CA GLN A 264 2.34 5.02 27.89
C GLN A 264 3.11 4.80 26.58
N LYS A 265 4.14 5.60 26.30
CA LYS A 265 4.99 5.44 25.11
C LYS A 265 5.66 4.06 25.04
N ARG A 266 6.18 3.55 26.17
CA ARG A 266 6.76 2.18 26.23
C ARG A 266 5.71 1.11 25.93
N LYS A 267 4.49 1.23 26.47
CA LYS A 267 3.39 0.31 26.18
C LYS A 267 2.99 0.34 24.70
N GLU A 268 2.90 1.53 24.10
CA GLU A 268 2.60 1.68 22.67
C GLU A 268 3.69 1.08 21.77
N GLN A 269 4.97 1.30 22.10
CA GLN A 269 6.09 0.67 21.39
C GLN A 269 6.04 -0.85 21.48
N LYS A 270 5.77 -1.42 22.67
CA LYS A 270 5.60 -2.87 22.84
C LYS A 270 4.44 -3.40 21.99
N LYS A 271 3.32 -2.66 21.92
CA LYS A 271 2.17 -3.02 21.07
C LYS A 271 2.51 -2.97 19.58
N LYS A 272 3.27 -1.98 19.14
CA LYS A 272 3.73 -1.88 17.74
C LYS A 272 4.72 -2.99 17.36
N ARG A 273 5.60 -3.41 18.26
CA ARG A 273 6.54 -4.53 17.99
C ARG A 273 5.86 -5.90 17.96
N ARG A 274 4.71 -6.05 18.61
CA ARG A 274 3.91 -7.29 18.60
C ARG A 274 2.93 -7.37 17.42
N LYS A 275 2.83 -6.33 16.60
CA LYS A 275 1.92 -6.24 15.46
C LYS A 275 2.72 -6.14 14.18
#